data_AF-A0A6P6BWL0-F1
#
_entry.id   AF-A0A6P6BWL0-F1
#
_cell.length_a   1.000
_cell.length_b   1.000
_cell.length_c   1.000
_cell.angle_alpha   90.00
_cell.angle_beta   90.00
_cell.angle_gamma   90.00
#
_symmetry.space_group_name_H-M   'P 1'
#
loop_
_entity.id
_entity.type
_entity.pdbx_description
1 polymer ?
#
loop_
_entity_poly.entity_id
_entity_poly.type
_entity_poly.pdbx_seq_one_letter_code
_entity_poly.pdbx_strand_id
1 'polypeptide(L)'
;MDTWQQASLAVSHMVAAEIHQRLLEEEKENQPAETKEKSPQMSANKKAKKEQAKKKKEDKKEKGKSSAAVEAAPTPTAVVTAEEIAKMEKKNELRLKIKEEHLAALQFEERATQFRLELIKAKTLAFLEDLVTKLVDIYKLMEKWLGERYLKEMASVEKLTEVARHHIETSTKIQNELYLDQEDFFINGDVKVFPDPPPPVRPPPVEKEENGTLTIEQLDSLREQFLNIAPKGIIGNKAFTDILLDLVTLNLGTSNFPSSWMHLTQPEVSIYFLQELTSLLTINSEFVDWRKFLLVSSLPWPFPLEEMLLETLQRFKAVDEEQLGTVTFEQYMQVVVNTYWH
;
A
#
# COMPACT_ATOMS: atom_id res chain seq x y z
N MET A 1 -1.86 52.69 -19.82
CA MET A 1 -1.25 53.58 -18.81
C MET A 1 -1.17 52.81 -17.53
N ASP A 2 0.03 52.65 -16.98
CA ASP A 2 0.28 51.94 -15.73
C ASP A 2 -0.39 52.71 -14.57
N THR A 3 -0.99 52.01 -13.61
CA THR A 3 -1.75 52.64 -12.50
C THR A 3 -0.86 53.57 -11.67
N TRP A 4 0.41 53.23 -11.53
CA TRP A 4 1.42 54.10 -10.92
C TRP A 4 1.66 55.38 -11.73
N GLN A 5 1.74 55.28 -13.06
CA GLN A 5 1.91 56.46 -13.93
C GLN A 5 0.71 57.39 -13.82
N GLN A 6 -0.50 56.85 -13.74
CA GLN A 6 -1.72 57.65 -13.53
C GLN A 6 -1.72 58.35 -12.17
N ALA A 7 -1.32 57.66 -11.10
CA ALA A 7 -1.24 58.25 -9.76
C ALA A 7 -0.18 59.36 -9.68
N SER A 8 1.00 59.14 -10.27
CA SER A 8 2.09 60.13 -10.31
C SER A 8 1.68 61.39 -11.11
N LEU A 9 1.07 61.20 -12.28
CA LEU A 9 0.54 62.30 -13.09
C LEU A 9 -0.58 63.07 -12.39
N ALA A 10 -1.46 62.38 -11.66
CA ALA A 10 -2.52 63.04 -10.89
C ALA A 10 -1.95 63.94 -9.79
N VAL A 11 -0.92 63.49 -9.08
CA VAL A 11 -0.22 64.30 -8.07
C VAL A 11 0.40 65.54 -8.69
N SER A 12 1.09 65.42 -9.82
CA SER A 12 1.65 66.58 -10.53
C SER A 12 0.59 67.54 -11.04
N HIS A 13 -0.52 67.03 -11.58
CA HIS A 13 -1.63 67.87 -12.03
C HIS A 13 -2.29 68.60 -10.86
N MET A 14 -2.46 67.97 -9.70
CA MET A 14 -3.01 68.60 -8.50
C MET A 14 -2.12 69.74 -8.00
N VAL A 15 -0.80 69.53 -7.95
CA VAL A 15 0.15 70.55 -7.51
C VAL A 15 0.23 71.69 -8.51
N ALA A 16 0.24 71.41 -9.82
CA ALA A 16 0.19 72.43 -10.86
C ALA A 16 -1.10 73.27 -10.80
N ALA A 17 -2.25 72.64 -10.53
CA ALA A 17 -3.53 73.33 -10.38
C ALA A 17 -3.55 74.25 -9.14
N GLU A 18 -3.03 73.78 -8.00
CA GLU A 18 -2.91 74.60 -6.79
C GLU A 18 -1.96 75.79 -7.02
N ILE A 19 -0.79 75.58 -7.63
CA ILE A 19 0.15 76.67 -7.98
C ILE A 19 -0.53 77.70 -8.90
N HIS A 20 -1.24 77.24 -9.94
CA HIS A 20 -1.96 78.12 -10.86
C HIS A 20 -3.08 78.91 -10.15
N GLN A 21 -3.82 78.26 -9.24
CA GLN A 21 -4.86 78.94 -8.47
C GLN A 21 -4.27 80.06 -7.60
N ARG A 22 -3.13 79.83 -6.95
CA ARG A 22 -2.46 80.83 -6.13
C ARG A 22 -1.94 82.02 -6.94
N LEU A 23 -1.41 81.78 -8.13
CA LEU A 23 -0.99 82.86 -9.04
C LEU A 23 -2.18 83.71 -9.51
N LEU A 24 -3.34 83.08 -9.78
CA LEU A 24 -4.57 83.81 -10.13
C LEU A 24 -5.16 84.60 -8.95
N GLU A 25 -5.08 84.06 -7.73
CA GLU A 25 -5.47 84.77 -6.51
C GLU A 25 -4.56 86.00 -6.28
N GLU A 26 -3.27 85.88 -6.58
CA GLU A 26 -2.29 86.97 -6.50
C GLU A 26 -2.52 88.06 -7.56
N GLU A 27 -2.85 87.69 -8.80
CA GLU A 27 -3.19 88.65 -9.87
C GLU A 27 -4.48 89.42 -9.55
N LYS A 28 -5.41 88.81 -8.80
CA LYS A 28 -6.63 89.48 -8.30
C LYS A 28 -6.38 90.35 -7.08
N GLU A 29 -5.48 89.97 -6.17
CA GLU A 29 -5.13 90.77 -4.99
C GLU A 29 -4.30 92.01 -5.36
N ASN A 30 -3.52 91.94 -6.45
CA ASN A 30 -2.71 93.04 -6.98
C ASN A 30 -3.46 93.97 -7.97
N GLN A 31 -4.70 93.66 -8.35
CA GLN A 31 -5.53 94.54 -9.17
C GLN A 31 -6.25 95.60 -8.30
N PRO A 32 -6.09 96.91 -8.57
CA PRO A 32 -6.91 97.93 -7.93
C PRO A 32 -8.38 97.80 -8.39
N ALA A 33 -9.31 97.86 -7.42
CA ALA A 33 -10.74 97.68 -7.60
C ALA A 33 -11.33 98.41 -8.84
N GLU A 34 -11.92 97.62 -9.74
CA GLU A 34 -12.56 98.06 -10.98
C GLU A 34 -13.78 98.98 -10.78
N THR A 35 -13.86 99.98 -11.66
CA THR A 35 -14.95 100.17 -12.62
C THR A 35 -16.27 99.45 -12.31
N LYS A 36 -17.28 100.23 -11.90
CA LYS A 36 -18.66 99.79 -11.72
C LYS A 36 -19.48 99.87 -13.01
N GLU A 37 -20.30 98.84 -13.18
CA GLU A 37 -21.67 98.84 -13.69
C GLU A 37 -21.91 99.05 -15.21
N LYS A 38 -22.42 97.98 -15.85
CA LYS A 38 -23.79 97.95 -16.39
C LYS A 38 -24.23 96.53 -16.80
N SER A 39 -25.31 96.06 -16.19
CA SER A 39 -26.20 95.01 -16.72
C SER A 39 -27.30 95.67 -17.59
N PRO A 40 -28.11 94.92 -18.38
CA PRO A 40 -29.35 94.36 -17.81
C PRO A 40 -29.82 92.99 -18.38
N GLN A 41 -30.65 92.31 -17.57
CA GLN A 41 -31.42 91.09 -17.86
C GLN A 41 -32.60 91.31 -18.82
N MET A 42 -33.00 90.26 -19.58
CA MET A 42 -34.30 89.56 -19.46
C MET A 42 -34.60 88.64 -20.66
N SER A 43 -35.02 87.40 -20.42
CA SER A 43 -36.19 86.81 -21.11
C SER A 43 -36.68 85.54 -20.40
N ALA A 44 -38.00 85.43 -20.34
CA ALA A 44 -38.78 84.38 -19.70
C ALA A 44 -39.04 83.20 -20.67
N ASN A 45 -39.23 81.99 -20.12
CA ASN A 45 -40.51 81.26 -20.06
C ASN A 45 -40.29 79.72 -20.11
N LYS A 46 -40.85 78.99 -19.14
CA LYS A 46 -40.85 77.52 -19.07
C LYS A 46 -42.29 77.04 -18.77
N LYS A 47 -42.82 76.16 -19.63
CA LYS A 47 -44.03 75.30 -19.49
C LYS A 47 -43.54 73.92 -20.01
N ALA A 48 -43.85 72.74 -19.50
CA ALA A 48 -44.86 72.17 -18.61
C ALA A 48 -44.24 70.88 -17.96
N LYS A 49 -44.48 70.57 -16.67
CA LYS A 49 -45.39 69.50 -16.13
C LYS A 49 -45.12 68.08 -16.73
N LYS A 50 -45.05 66.95 -16.02
CA LYS A 50 -45.49 66.46 -14.68
C LYS A 50 -45.14 64.93 -14.68
N GLU A 51 -44.73 64.21 -13.63
CA GLU A 51 -45.51 63.52 -12.57
C GLU A 51 -44.50 62.64 -11.78
N GLN A 52 -44.35 62.73 -10.45
CA GLN A 52 -45.19 62.35 -9.29
C GLN A 52 -44.88 60.96 -8.69
N ALA A 53 -44.35 60.96 -7.45
CA ALA A 53 -44.81 60.18 -6.30
C ALA A 53 -44.17 60.82 -5.02
N LYS A 54 -44.88 61.64 -4.22
CA LYS A 54 -45.70 61.31 -3.02
C LYS A 54 -45.02 60.30 -2.07
N LYS A 55 -44.98 60.44 -0.74
CA LYS A 55 -45.32 61.48 0.26
C LYS A 55 -45.13 60.83 1.65
N LYS A 56 -44.66 61.57 2.66
CA LYS A 56 -45.16 61.67 4.08
C LYS A 56 -44.00 62.01 5.03
N LYS A 57 -44.00 63.25 5.59
CA LYS A 57 -44.47 63.69 6.94
C LYS A 57 -43.29 63.63 7.94
N GLU A 58 -43.04 64.58 8.84
CA GLU A 58 -43.94 65.43 9.62
C GLU A 58 -43.20 66.65 10.23
N ASP A 59 -43.94 67.76 10.41
CA ASP A 59 -43.89 68.87 11.41
C ASP A 59 -42.58 69.19 12.19
N LYS A 60 -42.19 70.44 12.50
CA LYS A 60 -42.93 71.49 13.25
C LYS A 60 -42.00 72.72 13.53
N LYS A 61 -42.58 73.95 13.52
CA LYS A 61 -42.23 75.22 14.29
C LYS A 61 -40.82 75.83 14.12
N GLU A 62 -40.54 77.14 14.22
CA GLU A 62 -41.19 78.40 14.65
C GLU A 62 -40.30 79.56 14.09
N LYS A 63 -40.78 80.52 13.29
CA LYS A 63 -41.27 81.88 13.61
C LYS A 63 -40.26 82.86 14.30
N GLY A 64 -39.88 83.92 13.57
CA GLY A 64 -39.33 85.22 14.07
C GLY A 64 -38.43 85.91 13.02
N LYS A 65 -38.89 86.83 12.14
CA LYS A 65 -39.29 88.26 12.31
C LYS A 65 -38.07 89.17 12.60
N SER A 66 -37.34 89.70 11.60
CA SER A 66 -37.53 90.92 10.75
C SER A 66 -36.81 92.21 11.22
N SER A 67 -36.00 92.80 10.31
CA SER A 67 -35.87 94.25 9.96
C SER A 67 -35.36 95.27 11.01
N ALA A 68 -34.72 96.42 10.74
CA ALA A 68 -34.25 97.21 9.58
C ALA A 68 -33.25 98.28 10.13
N ALA A 69 -32.18 98.65 9.42
CA ALA A 69 -31.93 99.91 8.68
C ALA A 69 -31.78 101.23 9.48
N VAL A 70 -30.70 102.00 9.18
CA VAL A 70 -30.70 103.43 8.72
C VAL A 70 -29.41 104.21 9.12
N GLU A 71 -28.74 104.78 8.10
CA GLU A 71 -27.93 106.04 7.96
C GLU A 71 -26.77 106.40 8.92
N ALA A 72 -25.72 107.18 8.58
CA ALA A 72 -25.30 107.96 7.41
C ALA A 72 -23.77 108.26 7.52
N ALA A 73 -23.11 108.58 6.39
CA ALA A 73 -21.71 109.04 6.27
C ALA A 73 -21.57 110.56 6.65
N PRO A 74 -20.38 111.23 6.73
CA PRO A 74 -19.22 111.14 5.83
C PRO A 74 -17.80 111.21 6.47
N THR A 75 -16.77 110.96 5.64
CA THR A 75 -15.31 111.01 5.87
C THR A 75 -14.73 112.44 5.94
N PRO A 76 -13.47 112.59 6.43
CA PRO A 76 -12.43 113.13 5.56
C PRO A 76 -11.08 112.39 5.63
N THR A 77 -10.24 112.67 4.65
CA THR A 77 -9.09 111.91 4.15
C THR A 77 -7.73 112.37 4.73
N ALA A 78 -6.79 111.41 4.84
CA ALA A 78 -5.31 111.50 4.78
C ALA A 78 -4.50 112.16 5.91
N VAL A 79 -3.63 111.39 6.60
CA VAL A 79 -2.15 111.39 6.47
C VAL A 79 -1.62 110.02 6.95
N VAL A 80 -1.01 109.23 6.07
CA VAL A 80 -0.30 107.99 6.46
C VAL A 80 1.09 108.41 6.96
N THR A 81 1.40 108.12 8.21
CA THR A 81 2.71 108.39 8.84
C THR A 81 3.80 107.49 8.27
N ALA A 82 5.05 107.97 8.16
CA ALA A 82 6.19 107.20 7.63
C ALA A 82 6.44 105.86 8.34
N GLU A 83 6.07 105.73 9.62
CA GLU A 83 6.10 104.47 10.38
C GLU A 83 5.05 103.44 9.93
N GLU A 84 3.90 103.86 9.41
CA GLU A 84 2.88 102.96 8.85
C GLU A 84 3.30 102.43 7.48
N ILE A 85 3.97 103.24 6.67
CA ILE A 85 4.50 102.82 5.36
C ILE A 85 5.58 101.74 5.54
N ALA A 86 6.51 101.94 6.48
CA ALA A 86 7.54 100.94 6.80
C ALA A 86 6.96 99.65 7.42
N LYS A 87 5.86 99.74 8.19
CA LYS A 87 5.13 98.55 8.69
C LYS A 87 4.41 97.81 7.55
N MET A 88 3.85 98.54 6.59
CA MET A 88 3.19 97.96 5.41
C MET A 88 4.19 97.29 4.47
N GLU A 89 5.38 97.87 4.28
CA GLU A 89 6.47 97.25 3.53
C GLU A 89 6.96 95.94 4.17
N LYS A 90 7.25 95.96 5.48
CA LYS A 90 7.62 94.72 6.21
C LYS A 90 6.53 93.65 6.18
N LYS A 91 5.25 94.05 6.21
CA LYS A 91 4.11 93.13 6.08
C LYS A 91 4.03 92.54 4.67
N ASN A 92 4.33 93.32 3.64
CA ASN A 92 4.36 92.86 2.25
C ASN A 92 5.56 91.94 1.98
N GLU A 93 6.73 92.24 2.52
CA GLU A 93 7.90 91.35 2.47
C GLU A 93 7.63 90.01 3.17
N LEU A 94 7.01 90.04 4.36
CA LEU A 94 6.62 88.84 5.08
C LEU A 94 5.63 88.00 4.26
N ARG A 95 4.63 88.65 3.63
CA ARG A 95 3.67 87.97 2.75
C ARG A 95 4.37 87.30 1.56
N LEU A 96 5.32 87.98 0.93
CA LEU A 96 6.04 87.44 -0.22
C LEU A 96 6.90 86.23 0.17
N LYS A 97 7.59 86.29 1.32
CA LYS A 97 8.32 85.14 1.88
C LYS A 97 7.42 83.95 2.19
N ILE A 98 6.27 84.17 2.82
CA ILE A 98 5.30 83.09 3.12
C ILE A 98 4.81 82.43 1.82
N LYS A 99 4.62 83.20 0.74
CA LYS A 99 4.23 82.66 -0.58
C LYS A 99 5.34 81.81 -1.19
N GLU A 100 6.56 82.32 -1.20
CA GLU A 100 7.73 81.57 -1.69
C GLU A 100 7.94 80.27 -0.92
N GLU A 101 7.85 80.34 0.42
CA GLU A 101 7.95 79.16 1.31
C GLU A 101 6.83 78.15 1.04
N HIS A 102 5.60 78.61 0.79
CA HIS A 102 4.47 77.74 0.47
C HIS A 102 4.62 77.05 -0.89
N LEU A 103 5.06 77.77 -1.92
CA LEU A 103 5.33 77.18 -3.25
C LEU A 103 6.47 76.16 -3.18
N ALA A 104 7.54 76.49 -2.45
CA ALA A 104 8.64 75.57 -2.20
C ALA A 104 8.16 74.32 -1.43
N ALA A 105 7.29 74.48 -0.43
CA ALA A 105 6.70 73.39 0.33
C ALA A 105 5.82 72.49 -0.55
N LEU A 106 4.99 73.05 -1.43
CA LEU A 106 4.17 72.29 -2.39
C LEU A 106 5.04 71.44 -3.33
N GLN A 107 6.08 72.02 -3.91
CA GLN A 107 7.03 71.29 -4.77
C GLN A 107 7.83 70.22 -4.01
N PHE A 108 8.09 70.45 -2.71
CA PHE A 108 8.74 69.46 -1.87
C PHE A 108 7.79 68.30 -1.56
N GLU A 109 6.52 68.57 -1.24
CA GLU A 109 5.52 67.53 -0.98
C GLU A 109 5.19 66.73 -2.25
N GLU A 110 5.16 67.36 -3.42
CA GLU A 110 5.04 66.68 -4.72
C GLU A 110 6.14 65.63 -4.89
N ARG A 111 7.39 66.06 -4.75
CA ARG A 111 8.57 65.19 -4.88
C ARG A 111 8.59 64.10 -3.81
N ALA A 112 8.26 64.43 -2.57
CA ALA A 112 8.19 63.46 -1.48
C ALA A 112 7.11 62.40 -1.74
N THR A 113 5.95 62.80 -2.25
CA THR A 113 4.84 61.89 -2.57
C THR A 113 5.20 60.99 -3.75
N GLN A 114 5.76 61.54 -4.83
CA GLN A 114 6.26 60.76 -5.96
C GLN A 114 7.34 59.76 -5.55
N PHE A 115 8.28 60.18 -4.70
CA PHE A 115 9.31 59.29 -4.16
C PHE A 115 8.72 58.14 -3.35
N ARG A 116 7.74 58.41 -2.47
CA ARG A 116 7.04 57.36 -1.71
C ARG A 116 6.31 56.39 -2.64
N LEU A 117 5.65 56.88 -3.70
CA LEU A 117 5.00 56.04 -4.70
C LEU A 117 6.00 55.16 -5.46
N GLU A 118 7.15 55.71 -5.86
CA GLU A 118 8.21 54.94 -6.52
C GLU A 118 8.82 53.89 -5.59
N LEU A 119 9.00 54.22 -4.30
CA LEU A 119 9.48 53.27 -3.31
C LEU A 119 8.49 52.10 -3.12
N ILE A 120 7.19 52.38 -3.05
CA ILE A 120 6.14 51.35 -2.96
C ILE A 120 6.19 50.46 -4.20
N LYS A 121 6.28 51.04 -5.40
CA LYS A 121 6.39 50.32 -6.66
C LYS A 121 7.63 49.42 -6.68
N ALA A 122 8.80 49.97 -6.38
CA ALA A 122 10.06 49.22 -6.35
C ALA A 122 10.01 48.04 -5.37
N LYS A 123 9.48 48.27 -4.15
CA LYS A 123 9.33 47.21 -3.14
C LYS A 123 8.33 46.14 -3.57
N THR A 124 7.23 46.53 -4.19
CA THR A 124 6.19 45.60 -4.68
C THR A 124 6.72 44.76 -5.83
N LEU A 125 7.44 45.38 -6.77
CA LEU A 125 8.07 44.67 -7.89
C LEU A 125 9.12 43.68 -7.39
N ALA A 126 10.02 44.10 -6.50
CA ALA A 126 11.02 43.20 -5.93
C ALA A 126 10.39 41.99 -5.21
N PHE A 127 9.29 42.21 -4.47
CA PHE A 127 8.56 41.12 -3.82
C PHE A 127 7.88 40.19 -4.83
N LEU A 128 7.32 40.74 -5.91
CA LEU A 128 6.69 39.95 -6.97
C LEU A 128 7.73 39.11 -7.73
N GLU A 129 8.89 39.68 -8.04
CA GLU A 129 10.01 38.97 -8.67
C GLU A 129 10.52 37.82 -7.80
N ASP A 130 10.67 38.03 -6.49
CA ASP A 130 11.02 36.97 -5.54
C ASP A 130 9.95 35.86 -5.52
N LEU A 131 8.66 36.22 -5.50
CA LEU A 131 7.57 35.26 -5.53
C LEU A 131 7.54 34.44 -6.83
N VAL A 132 7.74 35.10 -7.97
CA VAL A 132 7.81 34.45 -9.29
C VAL A 132 9.02 33.50 -9.35
N THR A 133 10.16 33.92 -8.82
CA THR A 133 11.38 33.08 -8.77
C THR A 133 11.12 31.82 -7.94
N LYS A 134 10.54 31.96 -6.74
CA LYS A 134 10.14 30.83 -5.88
C LYS A 134 9.16 29.89 -6.57
N LEU A 135 8.17 30.44 -7.28
CA LEU A 135 7.21 29.65 -8.04
C LEU A 135 7.93 28.80 -9.10
N VAL A 136 8.81 29.42 -9.89
CA VAL A 136 9.60 28.73 -10.93
C VAL A 136 10.46 27.63 -10.31
N ASP A 137 11.08 27.87 -9.17
CA ASP A 137 11.92 26.87 -8.50
C ASP A 137 11.10 25.69 -7.97
N ILE A 138 9.90 25.93 -7.42
CA ILE A 138 8.98 24.86 -7.01
C ILE A 138 8.55 24.03 -8.21
N TYR A 139 8.21 24.65 -9.35
CA TYR A 139 7.84 23.91 -10.55
C TYR A 139 8.99 23.03 -11.05
N LYS A 140 10.23 23.55 -11.09
CA LYS A 140 11.42 22.77 -11.45
C LYS A 140 11.65 21.60 -10.50
N LEU A 141 11.46 21.82 -9.19
CA LEU A 141 11.59 20.76 -8.20
C LEU A 141 10.55 19.66 -8.41
N MET A 142 9.30 20.04 -8.64
CA MET A 142 8.21 19.11 -8.90
C MET A 142 8.43 18.31 -10.19
N GLU A 143 8.88 18.97 -11.27
CA GLU A 143 9.24 18.30 -12.53
C GLU A 143 10.37 17.29 -12.33
N LYS A 144 11.41 17.66 -11.57
CA LYS A 144 12.50 16.75 -11.22
C LYS A 144 12.00 15.52 -10.45
N TRP A 145 11.17 15.72 -9.41
CA TRP A 145 10.65 14.62 -8.59
C TRP A 145 9.74 13.69 -9.39
N LEU A 146 8.92 14.27 -10.28
CA LEU A 146 8.08 13.50 -11.19
C LEU A 146 8.93 12.65 -12.15
N GLY A 147 10.01 13.23 -12.70
CA GLY A 147 10.94 12.51 -13.57
C GLY A 147 11.68 11.38 -12.84
N GLU A 148 12.18 11.63 -11.63
CA GLU A 148 12.85 10.61 -10.82
C GLU A 148 11.91 9.46 -10.45
N ARG A 149 10.68 9.78 -10.04
CA ARG A 149 9.63 8.79 -9.77
C ARG A 149 9.32 7.96 -11.01
N TYR A 150 9.10 8.61 -12.16
CA TYR A 150 8.82 7.91 -13.41
C TYR A 150 9.94 6.92 -13.78
N LEU A 151 11.21 7.32 -13.65
CA LEU A 151 12.34 6.44 -13.95
C LEU A 151 12.38 5.22 -13.02
N LYS A 152 12.08 5.40 -11.73
CA LYS A 152 12.00 4.27 -10.79
C LYS A 152 10.82 3.36 -11.07
N GLU A 153 9.64 3.92 -11.36
CA GLU A 153 8.47 3.15 -11.78
C GLU A 153 8.76 2.34 -13.06
N MET A 154 9.47 2.91 -14.04
CA MET A 154 9.87 2.15 -15.23
C MET A 154 10.87 1.04 -14.89
N ALA A 155 11.82 1.29 -13.99
CA ALA A 155 12.75 0.27 -13.54
C ALA A 155 12.07 -0.88 -12.76
N SER A 156 11.02 -0.60 -11.97
CA SER A 156 10.26 -1.64 -11.28
C SER A 156 9.45 -2.50 -12.27
N VAL A 157 8.84 -1.87 -13.28
CA VAL A 157 8.17 -2.57 -14.38
C VAL A 157 9.14 -3.43 -15.19
N GLU A 158 10.36 -2.96 -15.43
CA GLU A 158 11.40 -3.73 -16.12
C GLU A 158 11.79 -4.98 -15.32
N LYS A 159 12.00 -4.83 -14.00
CA LYS A 159 12.26 -5.98 -13.10
C LYS A 159 11.13 -7.00 -13.12
N LEU A 160 9.87 -6.55 -13.03
CA LEU A 160 8.71 -7.44 -13.14
C LEU A 160 8.74 -8.21 -14.47
N THR A 161 8.99 -7.49 -15.56
CA THR A 161 9.03 -8.07 -16.91
C THR A 161 10.16 -9.09 -17.05
N GLU A 162 11.32 -8.84 -16.44
CA GLU A 162 12.44 -9.77 -16.42
C GLU A 162 12.10 -11.06 -15.67
N VAL A 163 11.50 -10.96 -14.48
CA VAL A 163 11.04 -12.13 -13.72
C VAL A 163 10.00 -12.93 -14.50
N ALA A 164 9.02 -12.25 -15.09
CA ALA A 164 8.00 -12.91 -15.91
C ALA A 164 8.62 -13.59 -17.14
N ARG A 165 9.56 -12.92 -17.82
CA ARG A 165 10.28 -13.47 -18.97
C ARG A 165 11.06 -14.72 -18.58
N HIS A 166 11.80 -14.68 -17.48
CA HIS A 166 12.56 -15.83 -17.00
C HIS A 166 11.69 -17.08 -16.80
N HIS A 167 10.51 -16.91 -16.19
CA HIS A 167 9.57 -18.03 -15.99
C HIS A 167 8.97 -18.54 -17.30
N ILE A 168 8.68 -17.66 -18.26
CA ILE A 168 8.22 -18.04 -19.60
C ILE A 168 9.31 -18.83 -20.33
N GLU A 169 10.54 -18.32 -20.38
CA GLU A 169 11.67 -18.94 -21.09
C GLU A 169 12.06 -20.29 -20.50
N THR A 170 12.02 -20.43 -19.17
CA THR A 170 12.29 -21.70 -18.48
C THR A 170 11.08 -22.64 -18.46
N SER A 171 9.92 -22.20 -18.96
CA SER A 171 8.65 -22.94 -18.88
C SER A 171 8.28 -23.37 -17.46
N THR A 172 8.61 -22.53 -16.48
CA THR A 172 8.30 -22.76 -15.06
C THR A 172 7.09 -21.92 -14.64
N LYS A 173 6.31 -22.44 -13.68
CA LYS A 173 5.15 -21.72 -13.17
C LYS A 173 5.56 -20.67 -12.13
N ILE A 174 4.91 -19.51 -12.14
CA ILE A 174 5.09 -18.45 -11.15
C ILE A 174 4.22 -18.79 -9.93
N GLN A 175 4.85 -19.34 -8.88
CA GLN A 175 4.14 -19.77 -7.66
C GLN A 175 3.67 -18.60 -6.81
N ASN A 176 4.55 -17.61 -6.63
CA ASN A 176 4.36 -16.52 -5.69
C ASN A 176 3.69 -15.34 -6.39
N GLU A 177 2.85 -14.60 -5.67
CA GLU A 177 2.22 -13.40 -6.21
C GLU A 177 3.28 -12.33 -6.53
N LEU A 178 3.16 -11.75 -7.73
CA LEU A 178 3.98 -10.62 -8.17
C LEU A 178 3.22 -9.33 -7.92
N TYR A 179 3.82 -8.42 -7.17
CA TYR A 179 3.16 -7.19 -6.71
C TYR A 179 3.98 -5.95 -7.08
N LEU A 180 3.33 -4.97 -7.71
CA LEU A 180 3.89 -3.65 -7.99
C LEU A 180 3.22 -2.63 -7.08
N ASP A 181 4.03 -1.92 -6.29
CA ASP A 181 3.58 -0.79 -5.47
C ASP A 181 4.38 0.45 -5.83
N GLN A 182 3.77 1.30 -6.67
CA GLN A 182 4.36 2.55 -7.15
C GLN A 182 5.76 2.32 -7.74
N GLU A 183 6.79 2.80 -7.06
CA GLU A 183 8.19 2.77 -7.49
C GLU A 183 8.87 1.40 -7.28
N ASP A 184 8.23 0.48 -6.55
CA ASP A 184 8.84 -0.75 -6.10
C ASP A 184 8.13 -2.01 -6.61
N PHE A 185 8.90 -3.07 -6.81
CA PHE A 185 8.45 -4.38 -7.24
C PHE A 185 8.81 -5.42 -6.17
N PHE A 186 7.82 -6.24 -5.81
CA PHE A 186 7.93 -7.27 -4.77
C PHE A 186 7.41 -8.62 -5.25
N ILE A 187 7.95 -9.69 -4.68
CA ILE A 187 7.46 -11.05 -4.84
C ILE A 187 6.97 -11.51 -3.47
N ASN A 188 5.66 -11.69 -3.34
CA ASN A 188 5.03 -12.05 -2.08
C ASN A 188 5.11 -13.57 -1.87
N GLY A 189 5.93 -14.01 -0.93
CA GLY A 189 6.11 -15.43 -0.61
C GLY A 189 4.97 -16.06 0.20
N ASP A 190 4.14 -15.24 0.83
CA ASP A 190 3.04 -15.72 1.68
C ASP A 190 1.79 -16.07 0.86
N VAL A 191 1.65 -15.49 -0.35
CA VAL A 191 0.52 -15.69 -1.23
C VAL A 191 0.94 -16.53 -2.43
N LYS A 192 0.37 -17.73 -2.54
CA LYS A 192 0.58 -18.64 -3.66
C LYS A 192 -0.56 -18.55 -4.67
N VAL A 193 -0.21 -18.48 -5.95
CA VAL A 193 -1.15 -18.43 -7.09
C VAL A 193 -1.79 -19.79 -7.34
N PHE A 194 -1.11 -20.89 -6.97
CA PHE A 194 -1.64 -22.25 -7.05
C PHE A 194 -1.20 -23.08 -5.84
N PRO A 195 -1.99 -24.09 -5.44
CA PRO A 195 -1.66 -24.96 -4.31
C PRO A 195 -0.43 -25.82 -4.62
N ASP A 196 0.29 -26.20 -3.56
CA ASP A 196 1.40 -27.15 -3.69
C ASP A 196 0.89 -28.50 -4.20
N PRO A 197 1.67 -29.20 -5.03
CA PRO A 197 1.32 -30.55 -5.42
C PRO A 197 1.19 -31.45 -4.19
N PRO A 198 0.25 -32.41 -4.19
CA PRO A 198 0.12 -33.35 -3.09
C PRO A 198 1.44 -34.09 -2.89
N PRO A 199 1.78 -34.43 -1.63
CA PRO A 199 3.00 -35.16 -1.36
C PRO A 199 3.01 -36.48 -2.15
N PRO A 200 4.21 -36.93 -2.59
CA PRO A 200 4.31 -38.17 -3.33
C PRO A 200 3.71 -39.33 -2.53
N VAL A 201 2.96 -40.18 -3.23
CA VAL A 201 2.35 -41.38 -2.64
C VAL A 201 3.47 -42.24 -2.08
N ARG A 202 3.35 -42.62 -0.80
CA ARG A 202 4.30 -43.53 -0.17
C ARG A 202 4.35 -44.82 -0.99
N PRO A 203 5.55 -45.36 -1.31
CA PRO A 203 5.63 -46.68 -1.93
C PRO A 203 4.94 -47.74 -1.04
N PRO A 204 4.40 -48.82 -1.63
CA PRO A 204 3.85 -49.92 -0.86
C PRO A 204 4.85 -50.41 0.21
N PRO A 205 4.39 -50.79 1.42
CA PRO A 205 5.27 -51.40 2.40
C PRO A 205 5.95 -52.63 1.80
N VAL A 206 7.28 -52.66 1.82
CA VAL A 206 8.07 -53.83 1.45
C VAL A 206 8.54 -54.48 2.75
N GLU A 207 8.21 -55.75 2.94
CA GLU A 207 8.70 -56.55 4.07
C GLU A 207 10.23 -56.63 4.00
N LYS A 208 10.89 -56.41 5.13
CA LYS A 208 12.36 -56.52 5.23
C LYS A 208 12.67 -57.77 6.04
N GLU A 209 13.68 -58.53 5.62
CA GLU A 209 14.23 -59.60 6.45
C GLU A 209 14.65 -59.04 7.81
N GLU A 210 14.09 -59.58 8.89
CA GLU A 210 14.40 -59.19 10.26
C GLU A 210 14.81 -60.42 11.06
N ASN A 211 15.96 -60.35 11.72
CA ASN A 211 16.45 -61.32 12.70
C ASN A 211 16.49 -62.80 12.26
N GLY A 212 16.57 -63.07 10.95
CA GLY A 212 16.64 -64.42 10.42
C GLY A 212 15.30 -65.17 10.38
N THR A 213 14.19 -64.44 10.44
CA THR A 213 12.84 -64.94 10.13
C THR A 213 12.59 -64.90 8.62
N LEU A 214 11.83 -65.87 8.12
CA LEU A 214 11.41 -65.94 6.72
C LEU A 214 10.37 -64.86 6.39
N THR A 215 10.52 -64.19 5.25
CA THR A 215 9.49 -63.29 4.71
C THR A 215 8.28 -64.08 4.22
N ILE A 216 7.14 -63.40 4.05
CA ILE A 216 5.93 -64.01 3.49
C ILE A 216 6.22 -64.59 2.10
N GLU A 217 6.98 -63.89 1.26
CA GLU A 217 7.37 -64.36 -0.08
C GLU A 217 8.24 -65.63 -0.02
N GLN A 218 9.18 -65.70 0.93
CA GLN A 218 10.03 -66.88 1.12
C GLN A 218 9.23 -68.09 1.62
N LEU A 219 8.30 -67.88 2.56
CA LEU A 219 7.38 -68.92 3.03
C LEU A 219 6.45 -69.42 1.91
N ASP A 220 5.97 -68.51 1.07
CA ASP A 220 5.12 -68.81 -0.09
C ASP A 220 5.86 -69.72 -1.08
N SER A 221 7.09 -69.36 -1.43
CA SER A 221 7.96 -70.13 -2.31
C SER A 221 8.30 -71.52 -1.74
N LEU A 222 8.64 -71.61 -0.44
CA LEU A 222 8.87 -72.90 0.23
C LEU A 222 7.60 -73.77 0.23
N ARG A 223 6.43 -73.18 0.47
CA ARG A 223 5.15 -73.89 0.42
C ARG A 223 4.90 -74.48 -0.95
N GLU A 224 5.10 -73.72 -2.03
CA GLU A 224 4.92 -74.22 -3.39
C GLU A 224 5.84 -75.40 -3.69
N GLN A 225 7.12 -75.31 -3.28
CA GLN A 225 8.08 -76.39 -3.47
C GLN A 225 7.69 -77.67 -2.70
N PHE A 226 7.34 -77.56 -1.41
CA PHE A 226 6.90 -78.72 -0.65
C PHE A 226 5.57 -79.29 -1.12
N LEU A 227 4.65 -78.45 -1.60
CA LEU A 227 3.40 -78.91 -2.19
C LEU A 227 3.65 -79.75 -3.45
N ASN A 228 4.60 -79.35 -4.30
CA ASN A 228 4.99 -80.10 -5.49
C ASN A 228 5.64 -81.45 -5.14
N ILE A 229 6.48 -81.49 -4.10
CA ILE A 229 7.20 -82.70 -3.68
C ILE A 229 6.28 -83.68 -2.93
N ALA A 230 5.44 -83.16 -2.04
CA ALA A 230 4.54 -83.94 -1.20
C ALA A 230 3.17 -83.27 -1.04
N PRO A 231 2.26 -83.46 -2.02
CA PRO A 231 0.92 -82.85 -2.01
C PRO A 231 0.08 -83.20 -0.77
N LYS A 232 0.35 -84.36 -0.16
CA LYS A 232 -0.36 -84.84 1.04
C LYS A 232 0.08 -84.13 2.33
N GLY A 233 1.18 -83.36 2.31
CA GLY A 233 1.70 -82.66 3.49
C GLY A 233 2.84 -83.36 4.22
N ILE A 234 3.22 -84.56 3.80
CA ILE A 234 4.09 -85.46 4.57
C ILE A 234 5.28 -85.91 3.73
N ILE A 235 6.49 -85.76 4.25
CA ILE A 235 7.76 -86.15 3.60
C ILE A 235 8.52 -87.09 4.55
N GLY A 236 9.20 -88.12 4.03
CA GLY A 236 10.06 -88.96 4.86
C GLY A 236 11.23 -88.17 5.45
N ASN A 237 11.58 -88.39 6.72
CA ASN A 237 12.58 -87.58 7.45
C ASN A 237 13.90 -87.41 6.67
N LYS A 238 14.43 -88.50 6.10
CA LYS A 238 15.66 -88.45 5.30
C LYS A 238 15.50 -87.57 4.07
N ALA A 239 14.44 -87.77 3.29
CA ALA A 239 14.17 -86.99 2.09
C ALA A 239 13.95 -85.50 2.42
N PHE A 240 13.28 -85.20 3.53
CA PHE A 240 13.07 -83.83 3.99
C PHE A 240 14.38 -83.14 4.35
N THR A 241 15.25 -83.82 5.11
CA THR A 241 16.58 -83.32 5.49
C THR A 241 17.45 -83.08 4.27
N ASP A 242 17.47 -84.04 3.33
CA ASP A 242 18.25 -83.95 2.08
C ASP A 242 17.78 -82.74 1.24
N ILE A 243 16.47 -82.48 1.15
CA ILE A 243 15.93 -81.32 0.42
C ILE A 243 16.39 -80.00 1.05
N LEU A 244 16.27 -79.84 2.38
CA LEU A 244 16.72 -78.64 3.07
C LEU A 244 18.23 -78.42 2.93
N LEU A 245 18.98 -79.52 3.01
CA LEU A 245 20.43 -79.52 2.88
C LEU A 245 20.88 -79.14 1.46
N ASP A 246 20.24 -79.67 0.43
CA ASP A 246 20.50 -79.34 -0.97
C ASP A 246 20.20 -77.87 -1.27
N LEU A 247 19.11 -77.34 -0.72
CA LEU A 247 18.76 -75.93 -0.89
C LEU A 247 19.86 -74.99 -0.35
N VAL A 248 20.47 -75.32 0.79
CA VAL A 248 21.58 -74.52 1.35
C VAL A 248 22.90 -74.79 0.62
N THR A 249 23.30 -76.06 0.47
CA THR A 249 24.62 -76.43 -0.07
C THR A 249 24.79 -76.10 -1.55
N LEU A 250 23.71 -76.18 -2.34
CA LEU A 250 23.73 -75.86 -3.77
C LEU A 250 23.41 -74.38 -4.06
N ASN A 251 23.24 -73.54 -3.03
CA ASN A 251 22.79 -72.14 -3.14
C ASN A 251 21.45 -71.94 -3.88
N LEU A 252 20.61 -72.98 -3.94
CA LEU A 252 19.28 -72.93 -4.55
C LEU A 252 18.23 -72.29 -3.61
N GLY A 253 18.56 -72.17 -2.32
CA GLY A 253 17.73 -71.59 -1.28
C GLY A 253 17.78 -70.06 -1.17
N THR A 254 18.48 -69.35 -2.05
CA THR A 254 18.67 -67.89 -1.97
C THR A 254 17.38 -67.07 -2.02
N SER A 255 16.31 -67.62 -2.62
CA SER A 255 14.97 -67.02 -2.65
C SER A 255 14.01 -67.63 -1.61
N ASN A 256 14.47 -68.61 -0.83
CA ASN A 256 13.63 -69.45 0.03
C ASN A 256 14.02 -69.35 1.51
N PHE A 257 15.25 -69.00 1.82
CA PHE A 257 15.76 -68.84 3.17
C PHE A 257 16.33 -67.45 3.39
N PRO A 258 16.31 -66.94 4.63
CA PRO A 258 16.90 -65.66 4.94
C PRO A 258 18.42 -65.74 4.73
N SER A 259 19.02 -64.59 4.42
CA SER A 259 20.47 -64.44 4.29
C SER A 259 21.24 -65.05 5.48
N SER A 260 20.72 -64.91 6.69
CA SER A 260 21.31 -65.50 7.90
C SER A 260 21.41 -67.03 7.88
N TRP A 261 20.49 -67.76 7.24
CA TRP A 261 20.52 -69.23 7.14
C TRP A 261 21.49 -69.69 6.05
N MET A 262 21.64 -68.89 5.00
CA MET A 262 22.57 -69.13 3.89
C MET A 262 24.02 -68.79 4.24
N HIS A 263 24.26 -67.87 5.18
CA HIS A 263 25.58 -67.31 5.51
C HIS A 263 26.12 -67.66 6.90
N LEU A 264 25.59 -68.70 7.56
CA LEU A 264 26.21 -69.22 8.78
C LEU A 264 27.68 -69.55 8.49
N THR A 265 28.58 -69.03 9.32
CA THR A 265 30.03 -68.88 9.03
C THR A 265 30.79 -70.20 8.90
N GLN A 266 30.09 -71.33 9.01
CA GLN A 266 30.57 -72.68 8.81
C GLN A 266 29.39 -73.50 8.25
N PRO A 267 29.51 -74.14 7.06
CA PRO A 267 28.45 -74.98 6.52
C PRO A 267 28.04 -76.06 7.51
N GLU A 268 28.95 -76.55 8.36
CA GLU A 268 28.64 -77.49 9.43
C GLU A 268 27.57 -76.96 10.39
N VAL A 269 27.62 -75.67 10.78
CA VAL A 269 26.67 -75.09 11.75
C VAL A 269 25.27 -74.91 11.15
N SER A 270 25.16 -74.57 9.86
CA SER A 270 23.85 -74.53 9.16
C SER A 270 23.26 -75.92 9.04
N ILE A 271 24.09 -76.92 8.74
CA ILE A 271 23.70 -78.32 8.65
C ILE A 271 23.20 -78.83 10.01
N TYR A 272 23.93 -78.57 11.10
CA TYR A 272 23.50 -78.95 12.44
C TYR A 272 22.22 -78.24 12.88
N PHE A 273 22.05 -76.96 12.53
CA PHE A 273 20.83 -76.22 12.83
C PHE A 273 19.61 -76.79 12.09
N LEU A 274 19.73 -77.06 10.78
CA LEU A 274 18.65 -77.67 9.99
C LEU A 274 18.35 -79.11 10.44
N GLN A 275 19.37 -79.86 10.85
CA GLN A 275 19.21 -81.19 11.42
C GLN A 275 18.49 -81.14 12.77
N GLU A 276 18.79 -80.15 13.62
CA GLU A 276 18.11 -79.92 14.89
C GLU A 276 16.66 -79.44 14.70
N LEU A 277 16.41 -78.55 13.74
CA LEU A 277 15.04 -78.17 13.36
C LEU A 277 14.24 -79.37 12.86
N THR A 278 14.87 -80.27 12.10
CA THR A 278 14.22 -81.49 11.60
C THR A 278 13.98 -82.49 12.72
N SER A 279 14.90 -82.62 13.68
CA SER A 279 14.74 -83.49 14.85
C SER A 279 13.57 -83.03 15.74
N LEU A 280 13.41 -81.72 15.93
CA LEU A 280 12.30 -81.11 16.66
C LEU A 280 10.92 -81.40 16.02
N LEU A 281 10.87 -81.55 14.70
CA LEU A 281 9.64 -81.86 13.97
C LEU A 281 9.30 -83.35 13.91
N THR A 282 10.25 -84.22 14.28
CA THR A 282 10.15 -85.68 14.12
C THR A 282 10.13 -86.45 15.42
N ILE A 283 9.82 -85.80 16.54
CA ILE A 283 9.68 -86.41 17.86
C ILE A 283 8.65 -87.57 17.77
N ASN A 284 9.14 -88.79 17.53
CA ASN A 284 8.43 -90.07 17.38
C ASN A 284 7.78 -90.40 16.00
N SER A 285 8.29 -89.88 14.87
CA SER A 285 7.75 -90.23 13.53
C SER A 285 8.86 -90.34 12.46
N GLU A 286 8.78 -91.36 11.59
CA GLU A 286 9.65 -91.49 10.41
C GLU A 286 9.35 -90.45 9.32
N PHE A 287 8.26 -89.70 9.48
CA PHE A 287 7.78 -88.69 8.55
C PHE A 287 7.67 -87.31 9.19
N VAL A 288 7.97 -86.27 8.41
CA VAL A 288 7.83 -84.84 8.71
C VAL A 288 6.56 -84.32 8.06
N ASP A 289 5.74 -83.60 8.84
CA ASP A 289 4.68 -82.76 8.29
C ASP A 289 5.28 -81.38 7.94
N TRP A 290 5.49 -81.12 6.65
CA TRP A 290 6.16 -79.88 6.20
C TRP A 290 5.32 -78.64 6.51
N ARG A 291 4.01 -78.77 6.74
CA ARG A 291 3.17 -77.65 7.17
C ARG A 291 3.58 -77.18 8.57
N LYS A 292 3.94 -78.12 9.44
CA LYS A 292 4.47 -77.80 10.78
C LYS A 292 5.84 -77.14 10.68
N PHE A 293 6.68 -77.57 9.74
CA PHE A 293 7.95 -76.88 9.47
C PHE A 293 7.72 -75.43 9.10
N LEU A 294 6.85 -75.16 8.12
CA LEU A 294 6.54 -73.78 7.70
C LEU A 294 5.96 -72.92 8.82
N LEU A 295 5.21 -73.52 9.75
CA LEU A 295 4.68 -72.84 10.94
C LEU A 295 5.76 -72.56 12.00
N VAL A 296 6.77 -73.41 12.12
CA VAL A 296 7.87 -73.20 13.07
C VAL A 296 8.90 -72.21 12.51
N SER A 297 9.18 -72.28 11.21
CA SER A 297 10.20 -71.46 10.52
C SER A 297 9.84 -69.97 10.41
N SER A 298 8.62 -69.64 10.73
CA SER A 298 7.97 -68.33 10.64
C SER A 298 7.75 -67.69 12.02
N LEU A 299 8.30 -68.32 13.08
CA LEU A 299 8.34 -67.74 14.41
C LEU A 299 9.23 -66.48 14.44
N PRO A 300 8.91 -65.50 15.32
CA PRO A 300 7.80 -65.51 16.27
C PRO A 300 6.50 -64.97 15.66
N TRP A 301 5.51 -65.84 15.46
CA TRP A 301 4.12 -65.38 15.31
C TRP A 301 3.62 -64.94 16.70
N PRO A 302 2.79 -63.90 16.81
CA PRO A 302 2.05 -63.68 18.03
C PRO A 302 1.13 -64.90 18.25
N PHE A 303 1.47 -65.77 19.21
CA PHE A 303 0.56 -66.83 19.61
C PHE A 303 -0.69 -66.16 20.19
N PRO A 304 -1.87 -66.32 19.58
CA PRO A 304 -3.06 -65.70 20.09
C PRO A 304 -3.35 -66.32 21.46
N LEU A 305 -3.53 -65.46 22.46
CA LEU A 305 -3.98 -65.88 23.78
C LEU A 305 -5.39 -66.50 23.66
N GLU A 306 -5.72 -67.43 24.55
CA GLU A 306 -7.04 -68.07 24.56
C GLU A 306 -8.18 -67.04 24.60
N GLU A 307 -8.00 -65.96 25.35
CA GLU A 307 -8.94 -64.84 25.42
C GLU A 307 -9.17 -64.17 24.06
N MET A 308 -8.10 -63.96 23.28
CA MET A 308 -8.17 -63.34 21.95
C MET A 308 -8.88 -64.27 20.96
N LEU A 309 -8.69 -65.59 21.08
CA LEU A 309 -9.40 -66.57 20.26
C LEU A 309 -10.89 -66.61 20.59
N LEU A 310 -11.24 -66.59 21.88
CA LEU A 310 -12.63 -66.57 22.33
C LEU A 310 -13.33 -65.27 21.92
N GLU A 311 -12.65 -64.13 22.03
CA GLU A 311 -13.17 -62.85 21.58
C GLU A 311 -13.37 -62.83 20.05
N THR A 312 -12.39 -63.31 19.30
CA THR A 312 -12.50 -63.42 17.83
C THR A 312 -13.64 -64.35 17.43
N LEU A 313 -13.83 -65.46 18.14
CA LEU A 313 -14.95 -66.38 17.93
C LEU A 313 -16.31 -65.71 18.20
N GLN A 314 -16.42 -64.93 19.27
CA GLN A 314 -17.64 -64.16 19.56
C GLN A 314 -17.95 -63.16 18.45
N ARG A 315 -16.93 -62.43 17.99
CA ARG A 315 -17.07 -61.47 16.88
C ARG A 315 -17.44 -62.16 15.57
N PHE A 316 -16.84 -63.31 15.27
CA PHE A 316 -17.20 -64.12 14.11
C PHE A 316 -18.68 -64.52 14.15
N LYS A 317 -19.15 -65.07 15.28
CA LYS A 317 -20.55 -65.47 15.47
C LYS A 317 -21.53 -64.29 15.38
N ALA A 318 -21.10 -63.08 15.75
CA ALA A 318 -21.92 -61.89 15.64
C ALA A 318 -22.14 -61.46 14.18
N VAL A 319 -21.22 -61.81 13.28
CA VAL A 319 -21.26 -61.43 11.86
C VAL A 319 -21.76 -62.58 10.97
N ASP A 320 -21.59 -63.83 11.39
CA ASP A 320 -22.21 -65.02 10.79
C ASP A 320 -23.68 -65.13 11.22
N GLU A 321 -24.53 -64.20 10.74
CA GLU A 321 -25.97 -64.16 11.05
C GLU A 321 -26.70 -65.45 10.64
N GLU A 322 -26.23 -66.10 9.57
CA GLU A 322 -26.83 -67.32 9.02
C GLU A 322 -26.33 -68.61 9.71
N GLN A 323 -25.34 -68.50 10.61
CA GLN A 323 -24.72 -69.61 11.36
C GLN A 323 -24.22 -70.75 10.46
N LEU A 324 -23.75 -70.41 9.26
CA LEU A 324 -23.26 -71.39 8.28
C LEU A 324 -21.82 -71.83 8.58
N GLY A 325 -21.14 -71.17 9.53
CA GLY A 325 -19.73 -71.40 9.83
C GLY A 325 -18.80 -70.79 8.78
N THR A 326 -19.31 -69.90 7.93
CA THR A 326 -18.57 -69.20 6.87
C THR A 326 -18.98 -67.73 6.84
N VAL A 327 -18.03 -66.82 6.61
CA VAL A 327 -18.30 -65.38 6.45
C VAL A 327 -17.82 -64.91 5.08
N THR A 328 -18.53 -63.94 4.50
CA THR A 328 -18.14 -63.29 3.24
C THR A 328 -16.97 -62.31 3.46
N PHE A 329 -16.30 -61.89 2.38
CA PHE A 329 -15.18 -60.94 2.45
C PHE A 329 -15.60 -59.59 3.05
N GLU A 330 -16.80 -59.10 2.73
CA GLU A 330 -17.33 -57.84 3.30
C GLU A 330 -17.56 -57.95 4.81
N GLN A 331 -18.15 -59.06 5.25
CA GLN A 331 -18.35 -59.40 6.66
C GLN A 331 -17.01 -59.53 7.41
N TYR A 332 -16.01 -60.16 6.80
CA TYR A 332 -14.66 -60.25 7.37
C TYR A 332 -14.01 -58.87 7.57
N MET A 333 -14.13 -57.98 6.59
CA MET A 333 -13.58 -56.63 6.69
C MET A 333 -14.20 -55.81 7.83
N GLN A 334 -15.48 -56.03 8.17
CA GLN A 334 -16.11 -55.39 9.32
C GLN A 334 -15.51 -55.83 10.66
N VAL A 335 -14.99 -57.06 10.75
CA VAL A 335 -14.34 -57.59 11.95
C VAL A 335 -12.90 -57.06 12.08
N VAL A 336 -12.16 -56.94 10.97
CA VAL A 336 -10.73 -56.53 10.95
C VAL A 336 -10.51 -55.02 11.04
N VAL A 337 -11.42 -54.19 10.50
CA VAL A 337 -11.27 -52.72 10.57
C VAL A 337 -11.34 -52.19 12.01
N ASN A 338 -12.02 -52.91 12.91
CA ASN A 338 -12.13 -52.56 14.32
C ASN A 338 -10.91 -52.97 15.18
N THR A 339 -9.90 -53.65 14.63
CA THR A 339 -8.72 -54.10 15.41
C THR A 339 -7.49 -53.20 15.30
N TYR A 340 -7.44 -52.23 14.38
CA TYR A 340 -6.23 -51.43 14.13
C TYR A 340 -6.39 -49.90 14.37
N TRP A 341 -7.49 -49.46 14.99
CA TRP A 341 -7.77 -48.05 15.27
C TRP A 341 -8.14 -47.74 16.72
N HIS A 342 -7.34 -48.22 17.67
CA HIS A 342 -7.29 -47.67 19.02
C HIS A 342 -5.85 -47.42 19.46
#